data_AF-A0A7Y3VZZ2-F1
#
_entry.id   AF-A0A7Y3VZZ2-F1
#
_cell.length_a   1.000
_cell.length_b   1.000
_cell.length_c   1.000
_cell.angle_alpha   90.00
_cell.angle_beta   90.00
_cell.angle_gamma   90.00
#
_symmetry.space_group_name_H-M   'P 1'
#
loop_
_entity.id
_entity.type
_entity.pdbx_description
1 polymer ?
#
loop_
_entity_poly.entity_id
_entity_poly.type
_entity_poly.pdbx_seq_one_letter_code
_entity_poly.pdbx_strand_id
1 'polypeptide(L)'
;MNYLLKFMFFICVWTTANAQDDIDLNTTIGFGCSASGRQTEVVAKFTYLLSTSDFGKCQELIESENNAEKVLAAFVCRKLNKEKRVSLSNETLNKIELIYNSEEEIAVCGGCKFYKIQIKKFLAENKKNAFYKEAKAWFKMYLK
;
A
#
# COMPACT_ATOMS: atom_id res chain seq x y z
N MET A 1 -9.81 59.91 20.72
CA MET A 1 -8.79 60.24 19.71
C MET A 1 -7.44 60.00 20.37
N ASN A 2 -6.64 58.98 20.11
CA ASN A 2 -6.63 57.97 19.06
C ASN A 2 -6.04 56.65 19.60
N TYR A 3 -6.52 55.58 19.01
CA TYR A 3 -6.17 54.19 19.22
C TYR A 3 -4.72 53.93 18.77
N LEU A 4 -3.84 53.53 19.68
CA LEU A 4 -2.50 53.02 19.36
C LEU A 4 -2.23 51.74 20.15
N LEU A 5 -3.24 50.86 20.18
CA LEU A 5 -3.17 49.51 20.70
C LEU A 5 -3.75 48.57 19.64
N LYS A 6 -2.97 48.29 18.60
CA LYS A 6 -3.20 47.26 17.56
C LYS A 6 -2.11 47.44 16.50
N PHE A 7 -1.57 46.34 15.98
CA PHE A 7 -0.33 46.18 15.18
C PHE A 7 0.89 45.90 16.08
N MET A 8 1.56 44.75 16.08
CA MET A 8 1.73 43.72 15.05
C MET A 8 1.64 42.32 15.67
N PHE A 9 0.53 41.63 15.48
CA PHE A 9 0.43 40.18 15.62
C PHE A 9 0.26 39.62 14.21
N PHE A 10 1.35 39.59 13.44
CA PHE A 10 1.32 39.04 12.07
C PHE A 10 2.70 38.48 11.70
N ILE A 11 3.20 37.55 12.50
CA ILE A 11 4.21 36.61 11.99
C ILE A 11 3.44 35.49 11.31
N CYS A 12 3.19 35.74 10.03
CA CYS A 12 2.98 34.78 8.96
C CYS A 12 3.44 33.36 9.31
N VAL A 13 2.52 32.57 9.85
CA VAL A 13 2.61 31.11 9.81
C VAL A 13 2.24 30.72 8.39
N TRP A 14 3.24 30.71 7.49
CA TRP A 14 3.13 29.98 6.23
C TRP A 14 3.20 28.50 6.57
N THR A 15 2.12 27.93 7.12
CA THR A 15 1.94 26.50 7.00
C THR A 15 1.70 26.24 5.53
N THR A 16 2.70 25.63 4.90
CA THR A 16 2.56 24.98 3.61
C THR A 16 1.38 24.03 3.71
N ALA A 17 0.23 24.46 3.18
CA ALA A 17 -0.87 23.57 2.89
C ALA A 17 -0.32 22.58 1.87
N ASN A 18 0.10 21.40 2.36
CA ASN A 18 0.40 20.29 1.49
C ASN A 18 -0.92 19.90 0.84
N ALA A 19 -1.15 20.43 -0.36
CA ALA A 19 -2.10 19.89 -1.31
C ALA A 19 -1.62 18.48 -1.66
N GLN A 20 -1.92 17.51 -0.79
CA GLN A 20 -1.88 16.12 -1.19
C GLN A 20 -3.11 15.96 -2.08
N ASP A 21 -2.89 15.53 -3.33
CA ASP A 21 -3.94 15.16 -4.25
C ASP A 21 -5.01 14.32 -3.51
N ASP A 22 -6.28 14.44 -3.93
CA ASP A 22 -7.40 13.66 -3.39
C ASP A 22 -7.14 12.16 -3.65
N ILE A 23 -6.40 11.53 -2.74
CA ILE A 23 -5.93 10.17 -2.87
C ILE A 23 -6.85 9.30 -2.04
N ASP A 24 -7.58 8.46 -2.76
CA ASP A 24 -8.44 7.46 -2.17
C ASP A 24 -7.59 6.38 -1.47
N LEU A 25 -7.64 6.41 -0.14
CA LEU A 25 -6.96 5.43 0.71
C LEU A 25 -7.51 4.01 0.53
N ASN A 26 -8.71 3.85 -0.05
CA ASN A 26 -9.28 2.55 -0.35
C ASN A 26 -8.66 1.91 -1.59
N THR A 27 -7.94 2.66 -2.42
CA THR A 27 -7.28 2.17 -3.66
C THR A 27 -5.76 2.38 -3.64
N THR A 28 -5.20 2.66 -2.45
CA THR A 28 -3.79 2.93 -2.24
C THR A 28 -3.13 1.84 -1.39
N ILE A 29 -1.91 1.42 -1.75
CA ILE A 29 -1.10 0.54 -0.89
C ILE A 29 -0.18 1.39 -0.01
N GLY A 30 -0.31 1.25 1.31
CA GLY A 30 0.58 1.90 2.25
C GLY A 30 0.64 1.19 3.60
N PHE A 31 1.85 0.86 4.04
CA PHE A 31 2.07 0.09 5.27
C PHE A 31 2.24 0.99 6.52
N GLY A 32 2.45 2.28 6.32
CA GLY A 32 2.42 3.31 7.36
C GLY A 32 2.40 4.70 6.72
N CYS A 33 1.22 5.35 6.72
CA CYS A 33 0.93 6.56 5.96
C CYS A 33 0.56 7.74 6.83
N SER A 34 0.82 8.94 6.30
CA SER A 34 0.52 10.23 6.91
C SER A 34 1.20 10.44 8.27
N ALA A 35 0.90 11.56 8.94
CA ALA A 35 1.38 11.85 10.29
C ALA A 35 0.94 10.80 11.33
N SER A 36 -0.13 10.04 11.05
CA SER A 36 -0.63 8.99 11.95
C SER A 36 0.12 7.66 11.84
N GLY A 37 0.92 7.45 10.79
CA GLY A 37 1.62 6.19 10.53
C GLY A 37 0.70 4.99 10.31
N ARG A 38 -0.58 5.22 9.97
CA ARG A 38 -1.59 4.17 9.82
C ARG A 38 -1.49 3.47 8.46
N GLN A 39 -1.83 2.18 8.44
CA GLN A 39 -2.00 1.43 7.19
C GLN A 39 -3.16 2.02 6.37
N THR A 40 -3.08 1.88 5.04
CA THR A 40 -4.25 2.11 4.19
C THR A 40 -5.27 0.99 4.36
N GLU A 41 -6.52 1.23 3.95
CA GLU A 41 -7.61 0.26 4.10
C GLU A 41 -7.30 -1.07 3.39
N VAL A 42 -6.67 -1.01 2.22
CA VAL A 42 -6.19 -2.21 1.50
C VAL A 42 -5.21 -3.02 2.35
N VAL A 43 -4.20 -2.36 2.93
CA VAL A 43 -3.19 -3.05 3.75
C VAL A 43 -3.79 -3.55 5.07
N ALA A 44 -4.67 -2.79 5.69
CA ALA A 44 -5.38 -3.19 6.91
C ALA A 44 -6.24 -4.45 6.66
N LYS A 45 -6.96 -4.51 5.54
CA LYS A 45 -7.73 -5.67 5.10
C LYS A 45 -6.84 -6.92 4.99
N PHE A 46 -5.72 -6.85 4.29
CA PHE A 46 -4.81 -8.00 4.18
C PHE A 46 -4.11 -8.33 5.49
N THR A 47 -3.84 -7.33 6.35
CA THR A 47 -3.28 -7.54 7.69
C THR A 47 -4.23 -8.41 8.51
N TYR A 48 -5.52 -8.11 8.47
CA TYR A 48 -6.55 -8.94 9.10
C TYR A 48 -6.53 -10.38 8.54
N LEU A 49 -6.61 -10.55 7.21
CA LEU A 49 -6.61 -11.87 6.57
C LEU A 49 -5.38 -12.72 6.89
N LEU A 50 -4.18 -12.11 6.92
CA LEU A 50 -2.95 -12.79 7.33
C LEU A 50 -3.01 -13.22 8.80
N SER A 51 -3.49 -12.32 9.68
CA SER A 51 -3.56 -12.57 11.12
C SER A 51 -4.61 -13.63 11.51
N THR A 52 -5.63 -13.82 10.69
CA THR A 52 -6.67 -14.86 10.84
C THR A 52 -6.39 -16.10 9.99
N SER A 53 -5.28 -16.11 9.23
CA SER A 53 -4.93 -17.17 8.28
C SER A 53 -6.01 -17.46 7.23
N ASP A 54 -6.83 -16.46 6.88
CA ASP A 54 -7.86 -16.58 5.84
C ASP A 54 -7.22 -16.39 4.46
N PHE A 55 -6.39 -17.36 4.08
CA PHE A 55 -5.67 -17.32 2.81
C PHE A 55 -6.57 -17.59 1.60
N GLY A 56 -7.74 -18.21 1.80
CA GLY A 56 -8.75 -18.36 0.75
C GLY A 56 -9.24 -17.00 0.27
N LYS A 57 -9.56 -16.09 1.19
CA LYS A 57 -9.91 -14.71 0.84
C LYS A 57 -8.77 -13.94 0.21
N CYS A 58 -7.52 -14.18 0.60
CA CYS A 58 -6.37 -13.60 -0.11
C CYS A 58 -6.32 -14.02 -1.59
N GLN A 59 -6.69 -15.27 -1.92
CA GLN A 59 -6.70 -15.77 -3.30
C GLN A 59 -7.87 -15.18 -4.11
N GLU A 60 -9.06 -15.07 -3.52
CA GLU A 60 -10.22 -14.45 -4.18
C GLU A 60 -9.91 -13.01 -4.63
N LEU A 61 -9.13 -12.26 -3.84
CA LEU A 61 -8.76 -10.87 -4.14
C LEU A 61 -7.82 -10.71 -5.33
N ILE A 62 -7.27 -11.79 -5.91
CA ILE A 62 -6.53 -11.75 -7.18
C ILE A 62 -7.46 -11.25 -8.31
N GLU A 63 -8.76 -11.48 -8.21
CA GLU A 63 -9.77 -11.04 -9.19
C GLU A 63 -10.45 -9.72 -8.80
N SER A 64 -9.95 -9.02 -7.78
CA SER A 64 -10.58 -7.76 -7.34
C SER A 64 -10.55 -6.70 -8.45
N GLU A 65 -11.64 -5.94 -8.56
CA GLU A 65 -11.70 -4.73 -9.40
C GLU A 65 -10.77 -3.63 -8.87
N ASN A 66 -10.41 -3.70 -7.58
CA ASN A 66 -9.46 -2.79 -6.97
C ASN A 66 -8.03 -3.25 -7.28
N ASN A 67 -7.32 -2.48 -8.11
CA ASN A 67 -5.95 -2.80 -8.51
C ASN A 67 -4.96 -2.89 -7.34
N ALA A 68 -5.15 -2.12 -6.26
CA ALA A 68 -4.29 -2.23 -5.08
C ALA A 68 -4.52 -3.56 -4.34
N GLU A 69 -5.77 -4.02 -4.23
CA GLU A 69 -6.08 -5.32 -3.65
C GLU A 69 -5.53 -6.47 -4.50
N LYS A 70 -5.74 -6.41 -5.82
CA LYS A 70 -5.23 -7.38 -6.78
C LYS A 70 -3.71 -7.55 -6.69
N VAL A 71 -2.98 -6.44 -6.60
CA VAL A 71 -1.51 -6.46 -6.47
C VAL A 71 -1.07 -7.04 -5.14
N LEU A 72 -1.70 -6.63 -4.04
CA LEU A 72 -1.34 -7.13 -2.72
C LEU A 72 -1.71 -8.62 -2.56
N ALA A 73 -2.82 -9.06 -3.17
CA ALA A 73 -3.22 -10.47 -3.29
C ALA A 73 -2.17 -11.30 -4.00
N ALA A 74 -1.71 -10.84 -5.17
CA ALA A 74 -0.67 -11.52 -5.94
C ALA A 74 0.63 -11.65 -5.14
N PHE A 75 1.05 -10.59 -4.46
CA PHE A 75 2.22 -10.61 -3.58
C PHE A 75 2.06 -11.63 -2.45
N VAL A 76 0.95 -11.56 -1.70
CA VAL A 76 0.68 -12.42 -0.54
C VAL A 76 0.59 -13.89 -0.96
N CYS A 77 -0.20 -14.20 -1.99
CA CYS A 77 -0.38 -15.57 -2.46
C CYS A 77 0.92 -16.19 -2.97
N ARG A 78 1.73 -15.44 -3.72
CA ARG A 78 3.06 -15.91 -4.17
C ARG A 78 3.98 -16.22 -3.00
N LYS A 79 3.96 -15.40 -1.94
CA LYS A 79 4.75 -15.64 -0.72
C LYS A 79 4.25 -16.84 0.08
N LEU A 80 2.95 -16.94 0.33
CA LEU A 80 2.34 -18.08 1.01
C LEU A 80 2.63 -19.40 0.28
N ASN A 81 2.56 -19.41 -1.05
CA ASN A 81 2.87 -20.59 -1.86
C ASN A 81 4.36 -20.97 -1.75
N LYS A 82 5.26 -19.98 -1.78
CA LYS A 82 6.71 -20.20 -1.59
C LYS A 82 7.03 -20.77 -0.21
N GLU A 83 6.28 -20.37 0.81
CA GLU A 83 6.40 -20.87 2.19
C GLU A 83 5.59 -22.15 2.44
N LYS A 84 4.99 -22.74 1.40
CA LYS A 84 4.16 -23.95 1.45
C LYS A 84 2.96 -23.84 2.41
N ARG A 85 2.46 -22.62 2.65
CA ARG A 85 1.27 -22.33 3.48
C ARG A 85 -0.03 -22.49 2.69
N VAL A 86 0.04 -22.35 1.37
CA VAL A 86 -1.05 -22.62 0.44
C VAL A 86 -0.50 -23.34 -0.79
N SER A 87 -1.36 -24.08 -1.48
CA SER A 87 -1.08 -24.61 -2.82
C SER A 87 -1.92 -23.82 -3.82
N LEU A 88 -1.28 -23.27 -4.85
CA LEU A 88 -1.94 -22.52 -5.90
C LEU A 88 -2.07 -23.37 -7.17
N SER A 89 -3.20 -23.26 -7.86
CA SER A 89 -3.38 -23.87 -9.18
C SER A 89 -2.49 -23.19 -10.22
N ASN A 90 -2.20 -23.90 -11.32
CA ASN A 90 -1.45 -23.34 -12.45
C ASN A 90 -2.14 -22.10 -13.03
N GLU A 91 -3.48 -22.09 -13.08
CA GLU A 91 -4.24 -20.92 -13.52
C GLU A 91 -3.98 -19.71 -12.60
N THR A 92 -4.03 -19.91 -11.29
CA THR A 92 -3.76 -18.85 -10.31
C THR A 92 -2.32 -18.35 -10.40
N LEU A 93 -1.36 -19.26 -10.57
CA LEU A 93 0.06 -18.91 -10.76
C LEU A 93 0.26 -18.06 -12.03
N ASN A 94 -0.42 -18.40 -13.12
CA ASN A 94 -0.37 -17.62 -14.36
C ASN A 94 -0.94 -16.22 -14.16
N LYS A 95 -2.08 -16.09 -13.47
CA LYS A 95 -2.69 -14.79 -13.14
C LYS A 95 -1.78 -13.92 -12.28
N ILE A 96 -1.17 -14.51 -11.24
CA ILE A 96 -0.16 -13.83 -10.42
C ILE A 96 0.98 -13.34 -11.30
N GLU A 97 1.46 -14.15 -12.23
CA GLU A 97 2.60 -13.74 -13.05
C GLU A 97 2.26 -12.65 -14.08
N LEU A 98 1.02 -12.63 -14.59
CA LEU A 98 0.52 -11.51 -15.39
C LEU A 98 0.50 -10.21 -14.56
N ILE A 99 0.04 -10.27 -13.32
CA ILE A 99 0.04 -9.11 -12.41
C ILE A 99 1.48 -8.65 -12.13
N TYR A 100 2.40 -9.57 -11.84
CA TYR A 100 3.82 -9.25 -11.59
C TYR A 100 4.53 -8.56 -12.76
N ASN A 101 4.07 -8.81 -13.98
CA ASN A 101 4.64 -8.23 -15.19
C ASN A 101 3.83 -7.02 -15.73
N SER A 102 2.77 -6.60 -15.04
CA SER A 102 1.91 -5.50 -15.50
C SER A 102 2.63 -4.14 -15.50
N GLU A 103 2.40 -3.38 -16.57
CA GLU A 103 2.83 -1.99 -16.75
C GLU A 103 1.86 -0.98 -16.13
N GLU A 104 0.68 -1.41 -15.70
CA GLU A 104 -0.32 -0.56 -15.07
C GLU A 104 0.24 0.12 -13.82
N GLU A 105 -0.33 1.27 -13.46
CA GLU A 105 0.07 2.02 -12.27
C GLU A 105 -0.88 1.77 -11.10
N ILE A 106 -0.31 1.79 -9.91
CA ILE A 106 -1.03 1.79 -8.63
C ILE A 106 -0.61 2.98 -7.78
N ALA A 107 -1.55 3.49 -6.99
CA ALA A 107 -1.26 4.46 -5.97
C ALA A 107 -0.56 3.78 -4.78
N VAL A 108 0.56 4.35 -4.35
CA VAL A 108 1.31 3.91 -3.18
C VAL A 108 1.63 5.08 -2.27
N CYS A 109 1.74 4.77 -0.99
CA CYS A 109 2.12 5.72 0.04
C CYS A 109 3.53 5.41 0.54
N GLY A 110 4.42 6.39 0.46
CA GLY A 110 5.79 6.31 0.97
C GLY A 110 5.96 7.06 2.29
N GLY A 111 4.99 6.95 3.20
CA GLY A 111 4.96 7.68 4.47
C GLY A 111 4.24 9.03 4.34
N CYS A 112 5.01 10.11 4.15
CA CYS A 112 4.47 11.47 4.10
C CYS A 112 4.02 11.92 2.70
N LYS A 113 4.26 11.10 1.67
CA LYS A 113 3.97 11.41 0.28
C LYS A 113 3.37 10.20 -0.42
N PHE A 114 2.58 10.49 -1.44
CA PHE A 114 1.99 9.49 -2.29
C PHE A 114 2.56 9.55 -3.70
N TYR A 115 2.53 8.41 -4.38
CA TYR A 115 3.13 8.22 -5.68
C TYR A 115 2.26 7.28 -6.51
N LYS A 116 2.29 7.44 -7.83
CA LYS A 116 1.90 6.38 -8.75
C LYS A 116 3.14 5.65 -9.20
N ILE A 117 3.12 4.33 -9.14
CA ILE A 117 4.21 3.48 -9.63
C ILE A 117 3.65 2.31 -10.40
N GLN A 118 4.42 1.83 -11.38
CA GLN A 118 4.05 0.63 -12.13
C GLN A 118 4.03 -0.61 -11.22
N ILE A 119 3.06 -1.49 -11.42
CA ILE A 119 2.89 -2.73 -10.64
C ILE A 119 4.17 -3.58 -10.68
N LYS A 120 4.73 -3.82 -11.87
CA LYS A 120 6.00 -4.55 -12.01
C LYS A 120 7.14 -3.94 -11.20
N LYS A 121 7.16 -2.61 -11.05
CA LYS A 121 8.18 -1.89 -10.27
C LYS A 121 7.92 -2.04 -8.78
N PHE A 122 6.67 -1.99 -8.33
CA PHE A 122 6.29 -2.28 -6.94
C PHE A 122 6.68 -3.71 -6.54
N LEU A 123 6.37 -4.70 -7.39
CA LEU A 123 6.55 -6.13 -7.12
C LEU A 123 7.96 -6.67 -7.39
N ALA A 124 8.86 -5.87 -7.99
CA ALA A 124 10.21 -6.31 -8.32
C ALA A 124 11.02 -6.71 -7.06
N GLU A 125 11.39 -7.99 -6.95
CA GLU A 125 12.22 -8.54 -5.86
C GLU A 125 13.69 -8.11 -6.02
N ASN A 126 13.98 -6.83 -5.82
CA ASN A 126 15.34 -6.29 -5.89
C ASN A 126 15.70 -5.49 -4.62
N LYS A 127 17.01 -5.41 -4.33
CA LYS A 127 17.52 -4.75 -3.10
C LYS A 127 17.34 -3.23 -3.08
N LYS A 128 16.98 -2.59 -4.19
CA LYS A 128 16.78 -1.13 -4.27
C LYS A 128 15.31 -0.73 -4.14
N ASN A 129 14.39 -1.68 -4.28
CA ASN A 129 12.96 -1.45 -4.17
C ASN A 129 12.51 -1.34 -2.71
N ALA A 130 12.28 -0.10 -2.25
CA ALA A 130 11.84 0.18 -0.89
C ALA A 130 10.44 -0.40 -0.60
N PHE A 131 9.49 -0.24 -1.52
CA PHE A 131 8.13 -0.73 -1.35
C PHE A 131 8.06 -2.26 -1.23
N TYR A 132 8.84 -2.98 -2.04
CA TYR A 132 8.93 -4.43 -1.90
C TYR A 132 9.51 -4.88 -0.56
N LYS A 133 10.54 -4.19 -0.06
CA LYS A 133 11.11 -4.48 1.25
C LYS A 133 10.10 -4.26 2.36
N GLU A 134 9.35 -3.17 2.28
CA GLU A 134 8.30 -2.83 3.23
C GLU A 134 7.19 -3.89 3.21
N ALA A 135 6.67 -4.22 2.03
CA ALA A 135 5.69 -5.30 1.86
C ALA A 135 6.21 -6.64 2.41
N LYS A 136 7.48 -6.97 2.18
CA LYS A 136 8.11 -8.19 2.71
C LYS A 136 8.25 -8.17 4.22
N ALA A 137 8.60 -7.03 4.81
CA ALA A 137 8.72 -6.87 6.27
C ALA A 137 7.34 -6.96 6.93
N TRP A 138 6.35 -6.26 6.38
CA TRP A 138 4.95 -6.34 6.80
C TRP A 138 4.40 -7.77 6.73
N PHE A 139 4.58 -8.46 5.60
CA PHE A 139 4.11 -9.83 5.45
C PHE A 139 4.67 -10.75 6.53
N LYS A 140 5.97 -10.67 6.81
CA LYS A 140 6.61 -11.47 7.87
C LYS A 140 6.12 -11.12 9.28
N MET A 141 5.78 -9.86 9.52
CA MET A 141 5.30 -9.40 10.82
C MET A 141 3.91 -9.96 11.13
N TYR A 142 3.05 -10.08 10.12
CA TYR A 142 1.64 -10.46 10.31
C TYR A 142 1.30 -11.89 9.89
N LEU A 143 2.19 -12.57 9.17
CA LEU A 143 2.05 -14.00 8.95
C LEU A 143 2.29 -14.75 10.26
N LYS A 144 1.23 -15.34 10.81
CA LYS A 144 1.30 -16.24 11.97
C LYS A 144 1.86 -17.61 11.61
#